data_AF-A0A1H1UUX9-F1
#
_entry.id   AF-A0A1H1UUX9-F1
#
_cell.length_a   1.000
_cell.length_b   1.000
_cell.length_c   1.000
_cell.angle_alpha   90.00
_cell.angle_beta   90.00
_cell.angle_gamma   90.00
#
_symmetry.space_group_name_H-M   'P 1'
#
loop_
_entity.id
_entity.type
_entity.pdbx_description
1 polymer ?
#
loop_
_entity_poly.entity_id
_entity_poly.type
_entity_poly.pdbx_seq_one_letter_code
_entity_poly.pdbx_strand_id
1 'polypeptide(L)'
;MSRDNVTQSEENAFVRFFEKVNRQVEKAIGSPPISESGGEEEVPVALRTCPLCGHQMREHVIDESTSNVLVRCPIPEEERRPSPARHDPLGELGMPASAERLEKLAKRD
;
A
#
# COMPACT_ATOMS: atom_id res chain seq x y z
N MET A 1 -17.55 2.74 -35.29
CA MET A 1 -16.98 4.06 -35.65
C MET A 1 -15.50 3.87 -35.95
N SER A 2 -15.09 4.17 -37.18
CA SER A 2 -13.81 3.80 -37.79
C SER A 2 -12.62 4.42 -37.07
N ARG A 3 -11.73 3.55 -36.57
CA ARG A 3 -10.35 3.89 -36.23
C ARG A 3 -9.51 3.60 -37.47
N ASP A 4 -9.39 4.53 -38.41
CA ASP A 4 -8.43 4.42 -39.52
C ASP A 4 -8.29 5.80 -40.17
N ASN A 5 -7.26 6.54 -39.75
CA ASN A 5 -6.53 7.59 -40.48
C ASN A 5 -5.81 8.47 -39.46
N VAL A 6 -4.79 7.90 -38.81
CA VAL A 6 -3.76 8.71 -38.17
C VAL A 6 -2.62 8.75 -39.17
N THR A 7 -2.27 9.94 -39.65
CA THR A 7 -1.15 10.10 -40.57
C THR A 7 0.16 9.82 -39.82
N GLN A 8 1.20 9.27 -40.49
CA GLN A 8 2.50 9.05 -39.85
C GLN A 8 3.06 10.32 -39.17
N SER A 9 2.71 11.52 -39.66
CA SER A 9 3.06 12.78 -38.99
C SER A 9 2.37 12.98 -37.64
N GLU A 10 1.13 12.53 -37.47
CA GLU A 10 0.40 12.59 -36.20
C GLU A 10 0.87 11.53 -35.21
N GLU A 11 1.23 10.33 -35.68
CA GLU A 11 1.90 9.32 -34.85
C GLU A 11 3.23 9.86 -34.31
N ASN A 12 4.01 10.54 -35.17
CA ASN A 12 5.24 11.20 -34.76
C ASN A 12 4.98 12.35 -33.77
N ALA A 13 3.92 13.14 -33.94
CA ALA A 13 3.58 14.22 -33.01
C ALA A 13 3.18 13.69 -31.62
N PHE A 14 2.43 12.59 -31.57
CA PHE A 14 2.02 11.94 -30.32
C PHE A 14 3.23 11.40 -29.54
N VAL A 15 4.16 10.70 -30.21
CA VAL A 15 5.40 10.21 -29.59
C VAL A 15 6.24 11.37 -29.06
N ARG A 16 6.42 12.44 -29.85
CA ARG A 16 7.17 13.63 -29.45
C ARG A 16 6.57 14.35 -28.25
N PHE A 17 5.25 14.36 -28.12
CA PHE A 17 4.56 14.91 -26.96
C PHE A 17 4.91 14.12 -25.70
N PHE A 18 4.77 12.79 -25.71
CA PHE A 18 5.10 11.95 -24.56
C PHE A 18 6.59 11.97 -24.21
N GLU A 19 7.49 12.03 -25.20
CA GLU A 19 8.93 12.24 -24.97
C GLU A 19 9.21 13.56 -24.23
N LYS A 20 8.50 14.64 -24.60
CA LYS A 20 8.64 15.95 -23.96
C LYS A 20 8.10 15.95 -22.52
N VAL A 21 6.95 15.33 -22.30
CA VAL A 21 6.36 15.17 -20.96
C VAL A 21 7.28 14.33 -20.07
N ASN A 22 7.74 13.17 -20.56
CA ASN A 22 8.61 12.27 -19.80
C ASN A 22 9.91 12.99 -19.38
N ARG A 23 10.55 13.72 -20.30
CA ARG A 23 11.77 14.51 -20.00
C ARG A 23 11.55 15.58 -18.92
N GLN A 24 10.34 16.15 -18.85
CA GLN A 24 10.00 17.17 -17.87
C GLN A 24 9.69 16.56 -16.50
N VAL A 25 9.05 15.39 -16.48
CA VAL A 25 8.76 14.60 -15.27
C VAL A 25 10.05 14.02 -14.67
N GLU A 26 10.93 13.43 -15.48
CA GLU A 26 12.24 12.92 -15.05
C GLU A 26 13.10 14.00 -14.38
N LYS A 27 13.03 15.24 -14.87
CA LYS A 27 13.75 16.37 -14.26
C LYS A 27 13.17 16.78 -12.90
N ALA A 28 11.86 16.62 -12.71
CA ALA A 28 11.17 17.04 -11.49
C ALA A 28 11.23 15.99 -10.37
N ILE A 29 11.17 14.71 -10.74
CA ILE A 29 11.10 13.58 -9.81
C ILE A 29 12.46 12.88 -9.67
N GLY A 30 13.35 13.04 -10.66
CA GLY A 30 14.56 12.22 -10.79
C GLY A 30 14.22 10.83 -11.33
N SER A 31 15.24 10.07 -11.75
CA SER A 31 15.08 8.61 -11.79
C SER A 31 14.70 8.16 -10.38
N PRO A 32 13.74 7.22 -10.22
CA PRO A 32 13.52 6.62 -8.91
C PRO A 32 14.88 6.16 -8.39
N PRO A 33 15.21 6.39 -7.12
CA PRO A 33 16.38 5.77 -6.54
C PRO A 33 16.14 4.27 -6.61
N ILE A 34 16.62 3.64 -7.69
CA ILE A 34 17.02 2.24 -7.69
C ILE A 34 18.20 2.26 -6.74
N SER A 35 17.89 2.22 -5.45
CA SER A 35 18.89 1.83 -4.48
C SER A 35 19.45 0.52 -5.02
N GLU A 36 20.77 0.39 -5.02
CA GLU A 36 21.45 -0.89 -5.13
C GLU A 36 21.16 -1.72 -3.87
N SER A 37 19.92 -1.73 -3.38
CA SER A 37 19.42 -2.52 -2.27
C SER A 37 19.24 -3.98 -2.68
N GLY A 38 20.20 -4.50 -3.45
CA GLY A 38 20.60 -5.90 -3.37
C GLY A 38 21.72 -6.11 -2.35
N GLY A 39 21.97 -5.13 -1.46
CA GLY A 39 23.10 -5.11 -0.53
C GLY A 39 22.75 -4.87 0.94
N GLU A 40 21.49 -4.93 1.32
CA GLU A 40 21.17 -5.19 2.73
C GLU A 40 21.33 -6.70 2.91
N GLU A 41 22.21 -7.15 3.80
CA GLU A 41 22.17 -8.54 4.27
C GLU A 41 20.73 -8.79 4.69
N GLU A 42 19.96 -9.47 3.83
CA GLU A 42 18.56 -9.74 4.07
C GLU A 42 18.52 -10.54 5.35
N VAL A 43 18.17 -9.86 6.45
CA VAL A 43 17.97 -10.51 7.74
C VAL A 43 17.10 -11.73 7.44
N PRO A 44 17.60 -12.96 7.71
CA PRO A 44 16.88 -14.18 7.37
C PRO A 44 15.43 -14.05 7.84
N VAL A 45 14.47 -14.51 7.06
CA VAL A 45 13.03 -14.32 7.38
C VAL A 45 12.73 -14.75 8.81
N ALA A 46 13.35 -15.83 9.29
CA ALA A 46 13.26 -16.33 10.65
C ALA A 46 13.66 -15.31 11.75
N LEU A 47 14.60 -14.40 11.46
CA LEU A 47 15.10 -13.37 12.37
C LEU A 47 14.36 -12.03 12.22
N ARG A 48 13.54 -11.85 11.18
CA ARG A 48 12.70 -10.66 11.02
C ARG A 48 11.63 -10.62 12.11
N THR A 49 11.24 -9.42 12.54
CA THR A 49 10.17 -9.22 13.51
C THR A 49 8.80 -9.22 12.82
N CYS A 50 7.81 -9.82 13.48
CA CYS A 50 6.43 -9.81 13.01
C CYS A 50 5.84 -8.40 13.14
N PRO A 51 5.21 -7.85 12.09
CA PRO A 51 4.69 -6.48 12.11
C PRO A 51 3.47 -6.30 13.02
N LEU A 52 2.85 -7.41 13.46
CA LEU A 52 1.66 -7.38 14.32
C LEU A 52 2.04 -7.49 15.80
N CYS A 53 2.95 -8.41 16.14
CA CYS A 53 3.26 -8.74 17.54
C CYS A 53 4.68 -8.37 17.99
N GLY A 54 5.57 -7.96 17.07
CA GLY A 54 6.96 -7.62 17.34
C GLY A 54 7.91 -8.80 17.62
N HIS A 55 7.40 -10.01 17.86
CA HIS A 55 8.21 -11.21 18.08
C HIS A 55 8.89 -11.68 16.80
N GLN A 56 9.99 -12.43 16.91
CA GLN A 56 10.70 -12.92 15.73
C GLN A 56 9.88 -13.97 14.98
N MET A 57 9.95 -14.00 13.65
CA MET A 57 9.16 -14.90 12.81
C MET A 57 9.44 -16.38 13.11
N ARG A 58 10.64 -16.74 13.56
CA ARG A 58 10.95 -18.12 14.00
C ARG A 58 10.09 -18.63 15.16
N GLU A 59 9.47 -17.73 15.92
CA GLU A 59 8.60 -18.08 17.05
C GLU A 59 7.16 -18.35 16.60
N HIS A 60 6.85 -18.10 15.32
CA HIS A 60 5.53 -18.37 14.74
C HIS A 60 5.46 -19.81 14.23
N VAL A 61 4.29 -20.42 14.37
CA VAL A 61 4.03 -21.76 13.82
C VAL A 61 3.42 -21.60 12.44
N ILE A 62 4.03 -22.23 11.42
CA ILE A 62 3.50 -22.29 10.07
C ILE A 62 2.70 -23.59 9.93
N ASP A 63 1.41 -23.46 9.69
CA ASP A 63 0.46 -24.56 9.52
C ASP A 63 0.14 -24.72 8.03
N GLU A 64 0.65 -25.79 7.44
CA GLU A 64 0.49 -26.15 6.02
C GLU A 64 -0.51 -27.30 5.82
N SER A 65 -1.34 -27.60 6.83
CA SER A 65 -2.28 -28.72 6.80
C SER A 65 -3.48 -28.54 5.86
N THR A 66 -3.72 -27.32 5.39
CA THR A 66 -4.80 -26.98 4.44
C THR A 66 -4.21 -26.41 3.15
N SER A 67 -5.04 -26.17 2.13
CA SER A 67 -4.61 -25.50 0.91
C SER A 67 -4.09 -24.07 1.15
N ASN A 68 -4.44 -23.47 2.28
CA ASN A 68 -3.93 -22.17 2.71
C ASN A 68 -2.82 -22.38 3.75
N VAL A 69 -1.67 -21.77 3.50
CA VAL A 69 -0.60 -21.69 4.51
C VAL A 69 -1.00 -20.66 5.55
N LEU A 70 -1.14 -21.09 6.80
CA LEU A 70 -1.53 -20.23 7.92
C LEU A 70 -0.32 -19.99 8.83
N VAL A 71 -0.09 -18.72 9.20
CA VAL A 71 0.94 -18.35 10.17
C VAL A 71 0.28 -18.03 11.50
N ARG A 72 0.60 -18.79 12.55
CA ARG A 72 0.06 -18.62 13.90
C ARG A 72 1.01 -17.78 14.76
N CYS A 73 0.49 -16.70 15.33
CA CYS A 73 1.21 -15.82 16.24
C CYS A 73 1.49 -16.50 17.60
N PRO A 74 2.70 -16.34 18.19
CA PRO A 74 3.02 -16.91 19.51
C PRO A 74 2.28 -16.23 20.67
N ILE A 75 1.71 -15.04 20.46
CA ILE A 75 0.91 -14.37 21.51
C ILE A 75 -0.37 -15.19 21.78
N PRO A 76 -0.67 -15.51 23.06
CA PRO A 76 -1.92 -16.17 23.45
C PRO A 76 -3.16 -15.42 22.93
N GLU A 77 -4.23 -16.15 22.61
CA GLU A 77 -5.44 -15.54 22.03
C GLU A 77 -6.08 -14.49 22.93
N GLU A 78 -6.00 -14.70 24.24
CA GLU A 78 -6.53 -13.80 25.27
C GLU A 78 -5.77 -12.46 25.32
N GLU A 79 -4.48 -12.50 24.94
CA GLU A 79 -3.59 -11.35 24.89
C GLU A 79 -3.62 -10.65 23.53
N ARG A 80 -4.03 -11.36 22.46
CA ARG A 80 -4.32 -10.79 21.13
C ARG A 80 -5.60 -9.94 21.19
N ARG A 81 -5.56 -8.82 21.92
CA ARG A 81 -6.68 -7.87 21.95
C ARG A 81 -6.76 -7.13 20.61
N PRO A 82 -7.85 -7.28 19.84
CA PRO A 82 -8.08 -6.37 18.74
C PRO A 82 -8.17 -4.94 19.27
N SER A 83 -7.77 -3.97 18.44
CA SER A 83 -8.08 -2.58 18.74
C SER A 83 -9.59 -2.47 19.04
N PRO A 84 -10.01 -1.71 20.07
CA PRO A 84 -11.41 -1.53 20.37
C PRO A 84 -12.16 -1.12 19.10
N ALA A 85 -13.32 -1.74 18.86
CA ALA A 85 -14.19 -1.30 17.79
C ALA A 85 -14.50 0.19 18.00
N ARG A 86 -14.05 1.03 17.05
CA ARG A 86 -14.43 2.44 17.03
C ARG A 86 -15.72 2.55 16.25
N HIS A 87 -16.75 3.06 16.91
CA HIS A 87 -18.05 3.37 16.30
C HIS A 87 -18.19 4.86 15.99
N ASP A 88 -17.12 5.64 16.17
CA ASP A 88 -17.08 7.06 15.84
C ASP A 88 -17.28 7.25 14.34
N PRO A 89 -18.00 8.31 13.90
CA PRO A 89 -18.14 8.60 12.49
C PRO A 89 -16.77 8.78 11.81
N LEU A 90 -16.58 8.07 10.71
CA LEU A 90 -15.39 8.18 9.89
C LEU A 90 -15.61 9.15 8.71
N GLY A 91 -14.53 9.79 8.28
CA GLY A 91 -14.48 10.55 7.04
C GLY A 91 -14.26 9.66 5.81
N GLU A 92 -14.14 10.29 4.64
CA GLU A 92 -13.96 9.59 3.34
C GLU A 92 -12.65 8.80 3.23
N LEU A 93 -11.65 9.12 4.06
CA LEU A 93 -10.35 8.43 4.11
C LEU A 93 -10.30 7.34 5.18
N GLY A 94 -11.41 7.03 5.85
CA GLY A 94 -11.43 6.08 6.97
C GLY A 94 -10.77 6.59 8.26
N MET A 95 -10.49 7.88 8.35
CA MET A 95 -9.98 8.56 9.54
C MET A 95 -11.13 9.12 10.39
N PRO A 96 -10.90 9.49 11.66
CA PRO A 96 -11.89 10.17 12.47
C PRO A 96 -12.47 11.39 11.73
N ALA A 97 -13.79 11.53 11.73
CA ALA A 97 -14.44 12.65 11.06
C ALA A 97 -13.97 14.00 11.63
N SER A 98 -13.84 15.01 10.77
CA SER A 98 -13.53 16.36 11.20
C SER A 98 -14.65 16.95 12.05
N ALA A 99 -14.31 17.95 12.88
CA ALA A 99 -15.28 18.66 13.71
C ALA A 99 -16.47 19.17 12.90
N GLU A 100 -16.22 19.79 11.74
CA GLU A 100 -17.26 20.29 10.84
C GLU A 100 -18.21 19.18 10.35
N ARG A 101 -17.68 17.98 10.08
CA ARG A 101 -18.48 16.84 9.61
C ARG A 101 -19.29 16.24 10.77
N LEU A 102 -18.71 16.16 11.96
CA LEU A 102 -19.42 15.73 13.18
C LEU A 102 -20.59 16.67 13.49
N GLU A 103 -20.40 17.98 13.38
CA GLU A 103 -21.48 18.97 13.54
C GLU A 103 -22.60 18.80 12.51
N LYS A 104 -22.25 18.50 11.25
CA LYS A 104 -23.25 18.23 10.19
C LYS A 104 -24.03 16.94 10.46
N LEU A 105 -23.38 15.90 10.96
CA LEU A 105 -24.04 14.64 11.33
C LEU A 105 -24.99 14.84 12.51
N ALA A 106 -24.55 15.53 13.56
CA ALA A 106 -25.37 15.81 14.74
C ALA A 106 -26.61 16.67 14.45
N LYS A 107 -26.63 17.43 13.36
CA LYS A 107 -27.80 18.21 12.90
C LYS A 107 -28.77 17.41 12.04
N ARG A 108 -28.39 16.21 11.58
CA ARG A 108 -29.18 15.36 10.68
C ARG A 108 -30.03 14.33 11.44
N ASP A 109 -29.65 14.04 12.68
CA ASP A 109 -30.41 13.23 13.64
C ASP A 109 -31.46 14.08 14.38
#